data_AF-A0A4S3LMD8-F1
#
_entry.id   AF-A0A4S3LMD8-F1
#
_cell.length_a   1.000
_cell.length_b   1.000
_cell.length_c   1.000
_cell.angle_alpha   90.00
_cell.angle_beta   90.00
_cell.angle_gamma   90.00
#
_symmetry.space_group_name_H-M   'P 1'
#
loop_
_entity.id
_entity.type
_entity.pdbx_description
1 polymer ?
#
loop_
_entity_poly.entity_id
_entity_poly.type
_entity_poly.pdbx_seq_one_letter_code
_entity_poly.pdbx_strand_id
1 'polypeptide(L)' 'MTDSDPVFDEACRIIGECCLMLAQNGEEISRGQVAFQLERLLSQYEKITGSTNLAIELAIEQLKN' A
#
# COMPACT_ATOMS: atom_id res chain seq x y z
N MET A 1 -9.98 3.63 -23.13
CA MET A 1 -9.16 3.28 -21.95
C MET A 1 -10.15 3.09 -20.83
N THR A 2 -10.17 1.93 -20.18
CA THR A 2 -11.10 1.66 -19.08
C THR A 2 -10.86 2.70 -18.00
N ASP A 3 -11.88 3.48 -17.64
CA ASP A 3 -11.86 4.36 -16.46
C ASP A 3 -11.71 3.45 -15.23
N SER A 4 -10.48 3.14 -14.85
CA SER A 4 -10.18 2.48 -13.59
C SER A 4 -10.52 3.42 -12.44
N ASP A 5 -11.08 2.85 -11.36
CA ASP A 5 -11.39 3.63 -10.16
C ASP A 5 -10.08 4.30 -9.67
N PRO A 6 -10.04 5.64 -9.51
CA PRO A 6 -8.82 6.33 -9.10
C PRO A 6 -8.27 5.83 -7.76
N VAL A 7 -9.12 5.30 -6.87
CA VAL A 7 -8.69 4.69 -5.61
C VAL A 7 -8.02 3.35 -5.86
N PHE A 8 -8.51 2.57 -6.83
CA PHE A 8 -7.89 1.30 -7.23
C PHE A 8 -6.53 1.52 -7.88
N ASP A 9 -6.42 2.48 -8.80
CA ASP A 9 -5.15 2.82 -9.44
C ASP A 9 -4.11 3.29 -8.43
N GLU A 10 -4.54 4.11 -7.47
CA GLU A 10 -3.68 4.56 -6.38
C GLU A 10 -3.24 3.40 -5.48
N ALA A 11 -4.16 2.47 -5.15
CA ALA A 11 -3.81 1.28 -4.37
C ALA A 11 -2.77 0.41 -5.11
N CYS A 12 -2.95 0.18 -6.42
CA CYS A 12 -1.98 -0.54 -7.24
C CYS A 12 -0.62 0.17 -7.29
N ARG A 13 -0.62 1.50 -7.43
CA ARG A 13 0.61 2.31 -7.42
C ARG A 13 1.36 2.17 -6.11
N ILE A 14 0.67 2.31 -4.98
CA ILE A 14 1.25 2.21 -3.64
C ILE A 14 1.85 0.81 -3.40
N ILE A 15 1.15 -0.26 -3.83
CA ILE A 15 1.69 -1.63 -3.77
C ILE A 15 2.98 -1.74 -4.60
N GLY A 16 2.98 -1.20 -5.83
CA GLY A 16 4.15 -1.21 -6.71
C GLY A 16 5.35 -0.48 -6.11
N GLU A 17 5.13 0.71 -5.54
CA GLU A 17 6.16 1.50 -4.86
C GLU A 17 6.73 0.75 -3.63
N CYS A 18 5.87 0.09 -2.85
CA CYS A 18 6.30 -0.73 -1.72
C CYS A 18 7.16 -1.93 -2.15
N CYS A 19 6.75 -2.64 -3.21
CA CYS A 19 7.53 -3.73 -3.77
C CYS A 19 8.90 -3.25 -4.28
N LEU A 20 8.95 -2.09 -4.95
CA LEU A 20 10.19 -1.49 -5.43
C LEU A 20 11.14 -1.16 -4.27
N MET A 21 10.61 -0.55 -3.20
CA MET A 21 11.38 -0.24 -1.98
C MET A 21 12.00 -1.51 -1.37
N LEU A 22 11.20 -2.56 -1.19
CA LEU A 22 11.68 -3.84 -0.64
C LEU A 22 12.78 -4.45 -1.52
N ALA A 23 12.56 -4.48 -2.84
CA ALA A 23 13.55 -5.01 -3.79
C ALA A 23 14.87 -4.24 -3.76
N GLN A 24 14.82 -2.91 -3.66
CA GLN A 24 16.00 -2.05 -3.57
C GLN A 24 16.81 -2.32 -2.29
N ASN A 25 16.15 -2.70 -1.21
CA ASN A 25 16.78 -3.06 0.06
C ASN A 25 17.27 -4.51 0.12
N GLY A 26 17.04 -5.32 -0.93
CA GLY A 26 17.32 -6.75 -0.92
C GLY A 26 16.40 -7.54 0.04
N GLU A 27 15.24 -6.99 0.37
CA GLU A 27 14.26 -7.60 1.26
C GLU A 27 13.34 -8.58 0.50
N GLU A 28 12.77 -9.52 1.23
CA GLU A 28 11.78 -10.45 0.67
C GLU A 28 10.50 -9.70 0.27
N ILE A 29 10.06 -9.91 -0.97
CA ILE A 29 8.76 -9.43 -1.44
C ILE A 29 7.73 -10.56 -1.26
N SER A 30 6.93 -10.45 -0.21
CA SER A 30 5.78 -11.32 0.05
C SER A 30 4.55 -10.49 0.39
N ARG A 31 3.34 -11.07 0.21
CA ARG A 31 2.07 -10.38 0.53
C ARG A 31 2.06 -9.87 1.98
N GLY A 32 2.59 -10.68 2.91
CA GLY A 32 2.69 -10.30 4.32
C GLY A 32 3.66 -9.15 4.57
N GLN A 33 4.83 -9.14 3.91
CA GLN A 33 5.80 -8.05 4.02
C GLN A 33 5.24 -6.74 3.46
N VAL A 34 4.60 -6.78 2.28
CA VAL A 34 3.98 -5.60 1.69
C VAL A 34 2.86 -5.09 2.59
N ALA A 35 1.97 -5.95 3.08
CA ALA A 35 0.91 -5.56 4.00
C ALA A 35 1.45 -4.88 5.26
N PHE A 36 2.50 -5.44 5.87
CA PHE A 36 3.14 -4.87 7.06
C PHE A 36 3.68 -3.46 6.81
N GLN A 37 4.36 -3.23 5.68
CA GLN A 37 4.86 -1.90 5.35
C GLN A 37 3.74 -0.90 5.07
N LEU A 38 2.65 -1.34 4.42
CA LEU A 38 1.48 -0.50 4.17
C LEU A 38 0.75 -0.12 5.48
N GLU A 39 0.63 -1.02 6.45
CA GLU A 39 0.09 -0.71 7.78
C GLU A 39 0.93 0.34 8.50
N ARG A 40 2.27 0.24 8.40
CA ARG A 40 3.18 1.24 8.94
C ARG A 40 3.01 2.59 8.25
N LEU A 41 2.81 2.60 6.93
CA LEU A 41 2.55 3.80 6.15
C LEU A 41 1.23 4.46 6.56
N LEU A 42 0.14 3.68 6.65
CA LEU A 42 -1.17 4.16 7.08
C LEU A 42 -1.11 4.78 8.48
N SER A 43 -0.44 4.09 9.42
CA SER A 43 -0.25 4.59 10.79
C SER A 43 0.54 5.91 10.84
N GLN A 44 1.52 6.11 9.94
CA GLN A 44 2.26 7.36 9.85
C GLN A 44 1.43 8.48 9.23
N TYR A 45 0.69 8.15 8.16
CA TYR A 45 -0.21 9.06 7.48
C TYR A 45 -1.30 9.60 8.43
N GLU A 46 -1.92 8.73 9.22
CA GLU A 46 -2.93 9.10 10.23
C GLU A 46 -2.36 10.02 11.30
N LYS A 47 -1.14 9.76 11.78
CA LYS A 47 -0.49 10.64 12.78
C LYS A 47 -0.23 12.04 12.25
N ILE A 48 0.04 12.19 10.95
CA ILE A 48 0.38 13.47 10.32
C ILE A 48 -0.89 14.23 9.93
N THR A 49 -1.87 13.53 9.37
CA THR A 49 -3.05 14.15 8.73
C THR A 49 -4.30 14.13 9.62
N GLY A 50 -4.33 13.27 10.63
CA GLY A 50 -5.53 13.00 11.44
C GLY A 50 -6.62 12.24 10.68
N SER A 51 -6.32 11.67 9.51
CA SER A 51 -7.26 10.93 8.67
C SER A 51 -6.61 9.69 8.08
N THR A 52 -7.41 8.71 7.68
CA THR A 52 -6.94 7.50 7.02
C THR A 52 -6.83 7.70 5.50
N ASN A 53 -6.27 6.73 4.79
CA ASN A 53 -6.19 6.73 3.33
C ASN A 53 -6.85 5.45 2.77
N LEU A 54 -7.98 5.62 2.09
CA LEU A 54 -8.79 4.52 1.57
C LEU A 54 -8.02 3.61 0.60
N ALA A 55 -7.13 4.15 -0.23
CA ALA A 55 -6.34 3.35 -1.16
C ALA A 55 -5.38 2.42 -0.42
N ILE A 56 -4.79 2.90 0.68
CA ILE A 56 -3.90 2.09 1.53
C ILE A 56 -4.71 1.02 2.29
N GLU A 57 -5.87 1.38 2.83
CA GLU A 57 -6.77 0.43 3.51
C GLU A 57 -7.17 -0.73 2.59
N LEU A 58 -7.64 -0.41 1.38
CA LEU A 58 -8.03 -1.42 0.38
C LEU A 58 -6.85 -2.27 -0.06
N ALA A 59 -5.66 -1.69 -0.25
CA ALA A 59 -4.46 -2.45 -0.57
C ALA A 59 -4.11 -3.46 0.52
N ILE A 60 -4.19 -3.07 1.80
CA ILE A 60 -3.93 -3.96 2.94
C ILE A 60 -4.96 -5.09 2.98
N GLU A 61 -6.24 -4.78 2.81
CA GLU A 61 -7.32 -5.78 2.79
C GLU A 61 -7.07 -6.83 1.70
N GLN A 62 -6.77 -6.39 0.48
CA GLN A 62 -6.50 -7.27 -0.65
C GLN A 62 -5.26 -8.14 -0.48
N LEU A 63 -4.26 -7.70 0.28
CA LEU A 63 -3.04 -8.47 0.56
C LEU A 63 -3.23 -9.53 1.66
N LYS A 64 -4.18 -9.30 2.57
CA LYS A 64 -4.46 -10.18 3.71
C LYS A 64 -5.53 -11.25 3.44
N ASN A 65 -6.37 -11.04 2.43
CA ASN A 65 -7.30 -12.05 1.90
C ASN A 65 -6.55 -13.24 1.28
#